data_AF-A0A8T4DH11-F1
#
_entry.id   AF-A0A8T4DH11-F1
#
_cell.length_a   1.000
_cell.length_b   1.000
_cell.length_c   1.000
_cell.angle_alpha   90.00
_cell.angle_beta   90.00
_cell.angle_gamma   90.00
#
_symmetry.space_group_name_H-M   'P 1'
#
loop_
_entity.id
_entity.type
_entity.pdbx_description
1 polymer ?
#
loop_
_entity_poly.entity_id
_entity_poly.type
_entity_poly.pdbx_seq_one_letter_code
_entity_poly.pdbx_strand_id
1 'polypeptide(L)'
;MAFSSSTEGILKRILGRGYQIHPEALKILETRGEEKALEVLNSFSEKFPNAIVIEAEQVEELLEKPSFTKTSEPSEDLMTLVGNITQIYDGSGLIQRCPKCNRWIIDNFCIVHSDVEGIWDLRIKARFDNGRERCTLIFKKEIAEKCAKITLEEAKKIREEATLARIRGALLGKKFEIAGVKLKGGNFLVKDIREV
;
A
#
# COMPACT_ATOMS: atom_id res chain seq x y z
N MET A 1 -41.42 25.36 15.33
CA MET A 1 -41.02 24.47 14.22
C MET A 1 -41.08 23.05 14.74
N ALA A 2 -41.90 22.19 14.13
CA ALA A 2 -42.15 20.84 14.60
C ALA A 2 -40.96 19.93 14.23
N PHE A 3 -40.29 19.36 15.23
CA PHE A 3 -39.29 18.31 15.03
C PHE A 3 -40.02 17.01 14.69
N SER A 4 -39.57 16.30 13.65
CA SER A 4 -40.11 14.99 13.28
C SER A 4 -39.87 13.99 14.42
N SER A 5 -40.76 13.00 14.59
CA SER A 5 -40.60 11.95 15.62
C SER A 5 -39.27 11.18 15.50
N SER A 6 -38.66 11.18 14.32
CA SER A 6 -37.36 10.57 14.03
C SER A 6 -36.17 11.37 14.60
N THR A 7 -36.26 12.70 14.68
CA THR A 7 -35.18 13.56 15.18
C THR A 7 -34.90 13.34 16.66
N GLU A 8 -35.96 13.23 17.45
CA GLU A 8 -35.87 13.09 18.90
C GLU A 8 -35.30 11.72 19.31
N GLY A 9 -35.59 10.67 18.52
CA GLY A 9 -35.03 9.34 18.70
C GLY A 9 -33.52 9.29 18.47
N ILE A 10 -33.04 9.93 17.40
CA ILE A 10 -31.61 9.99 17.07
C ILE A 10 -30.85 10.80 18.14
N LEU A 11 -31.35 11.98 18.51
CA LEU A 11 -30.74 12.82 19.54
C LEU A 11 -30.66 12.14 20.91
N LYS A 12 -31.72 11.46 21.35
CA LYS A 12 -31.72 10.72 22.63
C LYS A 12 -30.66 9.62 22.65
N ARG A 13 -30.43 8.93 21.53
CA ARG A 13 -29.41 7.87 21.45
C ARG A 13 -27.98 8.44 21.46
N ILE A 14 -27.76 9.57 20.79
CA ILE A 14 -26.46 10.25 20.75
C ILE A 14 -26.08 10.74 22.15
N LEU A 15 -26.99 11.50 22.78
CA LEU A 15 -26.79 12.03 24.13
C LEU A 15 -26.70 10.90 25.17
N GLY A 16 -27.44 9.80 24.99
CA GLY A 16 -27.37 8.62 25.85
C GLY A 16 -26.03 7.89 25.82
N ARG A 17 -25.22 8.09 24.77
CA ARG A 17 -23.83 7.62 24.68
C ARG A 17 -22.80 8.64 25.16
N GLY A 18 -23.24 9.81 25.63
CA GLY A 18 -22.38 10.88 26.13
C GLY A 18 -21.77 11.76 25.03
N TYR A 19 -22.20 11.61 23.78
CA TYR A 19 -21.73 12.45 22.67
C TYR A 19 -22.58 13.71 22.55
N GLN A 20 -21.93 14.83 22.26
CA GLN A 20 -22.57 16.03 21.73
C GLN A 20 -22.56 15.94 20.19
N ILE A 21 -23.53 16.54 19.52
CA ILE A 21 -23.57 16.57 18.05
C ILE A 21 -23.76 17.99 17.56
N HIS A 22 -22.96 18.38 16.57
CA HIS A 22 -23.10 19.66 15.91
C HIS A 22 -24.45 19.70 15.15
N PRO A 23 -25.20 20.82 15.16
CA PRO A 23 -26.52 20.91 14.50
C PRO A 23 -26.48 20.58 13.00
N GLU A 24 -25.33 20.77 12.36
CA GLU A 24 -25.13 20.42 10.94
C GLU A 24 -24.98 18.92 10.72
N ALA A 25 -24.22 18.24 11.59
CA ALA A 25 -24.10 16.79 11.61
C ALA A 25 -25.46 16.11 11.87
N LEU A 26 -26.28 16.69 12.75
CA LEU A 26 -27.61 16.19 13.03
C LEU A 26 -28.50 16.20 11.78
N LYS A 27 -28.52 17.29 11.01
CA LYS A 27 -29.30 17.40 9.77
C LYS A 27 -28.91 16.34 8.74
N ILE A 28 -27.62 16.02 8.66
CA ILE A 28 -27.09 14.99 7.75
C ILE A 28 -27.63 13.62 8.17
N LEU A 29 -27.58 13.29 9.47
CA LEU A 29 -28.11 12.03 10.00
C LEU A 29 -29.63 11.92 9.84
N GLU A 30 -30.37 13.01 10.07
CA GLU A 30 -31.82 13.06 9.85
C GLU A 30 -32.19 12.78 8.39
N THR A 31 -31.46 13.37 7.44
CA THR A 31 -31.69 13.19 5.99
C THR A 31 -31.48 11.72 5.57
N ARG A 32 -30.68 10.97 6.32
CA ARG A 32 -30.31 9.57 6.02
C ARG A 32 -31.14 8.53 6.78
N GLY A 33 -31.92 8.94 7.78
CA GLY A 33 -32.80 8.07 8.57
C GLY A 33 -32.15 7.43 9.80
N GLU A 34 -32.97 6.97 10.75
CA GLU A 34 -32.53 6.46 12.07
C GLU A 34 -31.59 5.23 11.97
N GLU A 35 -31.82 4.34 11.00
CA GLU A 35 -31.00 3.14 10.78
C GLU A 35 -29.54 3.50 10.43
N LYS A 36 -29.36 4.46 9.51
CA LYS A 36 -28.02 4.95 9.15
C LYS A 36 -27.37 5.75 10.28
N ALA A 37 -28.14 6.49 11.07
CA ALA A 37 -27.59 7.20 12.22
C ALA A 37 -26.99 6.23 13.25
N LEU A 38 -27.62 5.08 13.48
CA LEU A 38 -27.07 4.02 14.34
C LEU A 38 -25.79 3.39 13.78
N GLU A 39 -25.72 3.15 12.48
CA GLU A 39 -24.52 2.63 11.80
C GLU A 39 -23.34 3.61 11.94
N VAL A 40 -23.59 4.90 11.71
CA VAL A 40 -22.61 5.97 11.89
C VAL A 40 -22.16 6.04 13.34
N LEU A 41 -23.06 5.97 14.31
CA LEU A 41 -22.71 6.06 15.73
C LEU A 41 -21.89 4.87 16.24
N ASN A 42 -22.18 3.66 15.76
CA ASN A 42 -21.35 2.49 16.08
C ASN A 42 -19.95 2.65 15.49
N SER A 43 -19.86 3.03 14.22
CA SER A 43 -18.59 3.26 13.53
C SER A 43 -17.80 4.42 14.16
N PHE A 44 -18.50 5.46 14.62
CA PHE A 44 -17.90 6.62 15.29
C PHE A 44 -17.28 6.23 16.62
N SER A 45 -17.97 5.41 17.42
CA SER A 45 -17.45 4.93 18.71
C SER A 45 -16.19 4.07 18.53
N GLU A 46 -16.14 3.24 17.48
CA GLU A 46 -14.96 2.44 17.15
C GLU A 46 -13.79 3.30 16.65
N LYS A 47 -14.05 4.30 15.80
CA LYS A 47 -13.00 5.14 15.20
C LYS A 47 -12.50 6.26 16.11
N PHE A 48 -13.38 6.81 16.94
CA PHE A 48 -13.11 8.01 17.75
C PHE A 48 -13.48 7.79 19.22
N PRO A 49 -12.78 6.88 19.94
CA PRO A 49 -13.10 6.56 21.32
C PRO A 49 -12.94 7.75 22.30
N ASN A 50 -12.14 8.76 21.92
CA ASN A 50 -11.88 9.95 22.73
C ASN A 50 -12.64 11.20 22.24
N ALA A 51 -13.45 11.11 21.18
CA ALA A 51 -14.19 12.26 20.68
C ALA A 51 -15.51 12.42 21.46
N ILE A 52 -15.73 13.61 22.00
CA ILE A 52 -16.93 13.93 22.77
C ILE A 52 -17.98 14.61 21.87
N VAL A 53 -17.54 15.24 20.77
CA VAL A 53 -18.41 15.98 19.85
C VAL A 53 -18.36 15.32 18.47
N ILE A 54 -19.55 15.13 17.88
CA ILE A 54 -19.75 14.62 16.51
C ILE A 54 -19.92 15.83 15.59
N GLU A 55 -18.90 16.07 14.78
CA GLU A 55 -18.87 17.13 13.77
C GLU A 55 -19.39 16.66 12.42
N ALA A 56 -19.82 17.60 11.56
CA ALA A 56 -20.41 17.27 10.26
C ALA A 56 -19.42 16.54 9.34
N GLU A 57 -18.15 16.98 9.33
CA GLU A 57 -17.08 16.35 8.56
C GLU A 57 -16.89 14.88 8.93
N GLN A 58 -17.01 14.54 10.22
CA GLN A 58 -16.87 13.16 10.71
C GLN A 58 -18.07 12.29 10.30
N VAL A 59 -19.27 12.89 10.24
CA VAL A 59 -20.48 12.20 9.78
C VAL A 59 -20.44 11.96 8.28
N GLU A 60 -19.96 12.93 7.49
CA GLU A 60 -19.77 12.76 6.04
C GLU A 60 -18.73 11.69 5.74
N GLU A 61 -17.59 11.66 6.45
CA GLU A 61 -16.58 10.61 6.32
C GLU A 61 -17.16 9.20 6.60
N LEU A 62 -18.10 9.09 7.53
CA LEU A 62 -18.75 7.83 7.86
C LEU A 62 -19.88 7.45 6.90
N LEU A 63 -20.47 8.40 6.17
CA LEU A 63 -21.59 8.19 5.25
C LEU A 63 -21.15 8.02 3.79
N GLU A 64 -20.05 8.63 3.38
CA GLU A 64 -19.41 8.38 2.10
C GLU A 64 -18.75 7.01 2.14
N LYS A 65 -19.54 5.95 1.92
CA LYS A 65 -19.13 4.53 1.86
C LYS A 65 -17.63 4.39 1.57
N PRO A 66 -16.81 4.17 2.60
CA PRO A 66 -15.42 3.90 2.39
C PRO A 66 -15.34 2.51 1.77
N SER A 67 -14.93 2.41 0.50
CA SER A 67 -14.37 1.16 -0.02
C SER A 67 -12.98 0.96 0.59
N PHE A 68 -12.93 0.90 1.92
CA PHE A 68 -11.72 0.70 2.71
C PHE A 68 -11.95 -0.55 3.55
N THR A 69 -11.33 -1.64 3.12
CA THR A 69 -11.20 -2.84 3.93
C THR A 69 -10.20 -2.54 5.06
N LYS A 70 -10.75 -2.55 6.29
CA LYS A 70 -10.13 -2.76 7.61
C LYS A 70 -8.70 -2.25 7.87
N THR A 71 -8.64 -1.32 8.82
CA THR A 71 -7.52 -0.80 9.62
C THR A 71 -6.43 -1.81 9.99
N SER A 72 -5.18 -1.50 9.66
CA SER A 72 -4.03 -1.53 10.59
C SER A 72 -2.80 -0.84 9.96
N GLU A 73 -2.45 0.34 10.49
CA GLU A 73 -1.17 1.05 10.31
C GLU A 73 -0.88 1.59 8.89
N PRO A 74 -0.01 2.62 8.74
CA PRO A 74 -0.19 3.75 7.81
C PRO A 74 -0.50 3.28 6.39
N SER A 75 -1.65 3.72 5.86
CA SER A 75 -2.26 3.27 4.60
C SER A 75 -1.32 3.45 3.41
N GLU A 76 -0.56 2.40 3.14
CA GLU A 76 0.03 2.13 1.83
C GLU A 76 -1.14 1.86 0.86
N ASP A 77 -1.61 2.87 0.14
CA ASP A 77 -2.63 2.72 -0.92
C ASP A 77 -2.17 1.62 -1.90
N LEU A 78 -2.78 0.44 -1.80
CA LEU A 78 -2.44 -0.73 -2.61
C LEU A 78 -3.06 -0.55 -3.99
N MET A 79 -2.25 -0.08 -4.92
CA MET A 79 -2.59 0.12 -6.31
C MET A 79 -2.34 -1.15 -7.13
N THR A 80 -3.19 -1.37 -8.14
CA THR A 80 -3.01 -2.42 -9.15
C THR A 80 -2.76 -1.80 -10.52
N LEU A 81 -1.70 -2.26 -11.19
CA LEU A 81 -1.29 -1.78 -12.50
C LEU A 81 -1.22 -2.95 -13.47
N VAL A 82 -1.77 -2.79 -14.68
CA VAL A 82 -1.70 -3.78 -15.76
C VAL A 82 -0.94 -3.19 -16.94
N GLY A 83 0.11 -3.86 -17.38
CA GLY A 83 1.01 -3.30 -18.39
C GLY A 83 2.22 -4.18 -18.67
N ASN A 84 3.19 -3.65 -19.41
CA ASN A 84 4.35 -4.40 -19.87
C ASN A 84 5.62 -3.98 -19.11
N ILE A 85 6.49 -4.94 -18.85
CA ILE A 85 7.83 -4.65 -18.35
C ILE A 85 8.75 -4.39 -19.54
N THR A 86 9.18 -3.14 -19.70
CA THR A 86 9.93 -2.67 -20.87
C THR A 86 11.43 -2.73 -20.69
N GLN A 87 11.92 -2.68 -19.45
CA GLN A 87 13.36 -2.69 -19.15
C GLN A 87 13.62 -3.29 -17.77
N ILE A 88 14.79 -3.92 -17.60
CA ILE A 88 15.30 -4.34 -16.30
C ILE A 88 16.65 -3.64 -16.08
N TYR A 89 16.79 -2.94 -14.97
CA TYR A 89 17.98 -2.13 -14.67
C TYR A 89 19.16 -3.00 -14.25
N ASP A 90 20.36 -2.55 -14.61
CA ASP A 90 21.62 -3.11 -14.09
C ASP A 90 21.72 -2.84 -12.58
N GLY A 91 22.07 -3.88 -11.80
CA GLY A 91 21.84 -3.92 -10.34
C GLY A 91 20.51 -4.54 -9.92
N SER A 92 19.84 -5.25 -10.83
CA SER A 92 18.75 -6.18 -10.52
C SER A 92 19.27 -7.62 -10.45
N GLY A 93 18.54 -8.49 -9.75
CA GLY A 93 18.94 -9.86 -9.48
C GLY A 93 19.61 -9.99 -8.13
N LEU A 94 20.68 -10.78 -8.09
CA LEU A 94 21.49 -10.97 -6.89
C LEU A 94 22.44 -9.78 -6.75
N ILE A 95 22.40 -9.10 -5.62
CA ILE A 95 23.25 -7.95 -5.31
C ILE A 95 23.85 -8.10 -3.92
N GLN A 96 24.98 -7.43 -3.68
CA GLN A 96 25.53 -7.26 -2.33
C GLN A 96 25.19 -5.89 -1.77
N ARG A 97 24.89 -5.83 -0.47
CA ARG A 97 24.65 -4.58 0.24
C ARG A 97 25.57 -4.46 1.43
N CYS A 98 25.95 -3.22 1.73
CA CYS A 98 26.68 -2.92 2.95
C CYS A 98 25.76 -3.14 4.16
N PRO A 99 26.17 -3.95 5.16
CA PRO A 99 25.36 -4.19 6.36
C PRO A 99 25.17 -2.92 7.22
N LYS A 100 26.05 -1.92 7.07
CA LYS A 100 26.01 -0.68 7.85
C LYS A 100 25.12 0.42 7.25
N CYS A 101 25.10 0.56 5.92
CA CYS A 101 24.36 1.64 5.25
C CYS A 101 23.34 1.18 4.20
N ASN A 102 23.21 -0.13 3.97
CA ASN A 102 22.35 -0.71 2.95
C ASN A 102 22.62 -0.20 1.52
N ARG A 103 23.75 0.47 1.24
CA ARG A 103 24.11 0.82 -0.14
C ARG A 103 24.51 -0.44 -0.90
N TRP A 104 24.25 -0.43 -2.20
CA TRP A 104 24.77 -1.44 -3.12
C TRP A 104 26.31 -1.39 -3.09
N ILE A 105 26.93 -2.55 -3.01
CA ILE A 105 28.39 -2.73 -3.03
C ILE A 105 28.75 -3.80 -4.05
N ILE A 106 30.02 -3.78 -4.46
CA ILE A 106 30.62 -4.77 -5.36
C ILE A 106 31.93 -5.21 -4.70
N ASP A 107 32.24 -6.50 -4.77
CA ASP A 107 33.47 -7.09 -4.22
C ASP A 107 33.75 -6.70 -2.75
N ASN A 108 32.72 -6.76 -1.89
CA ASN A 108 32.84 -6.41 -0.47
C ASN A 108 33.34 -4.97 -0.19
N PHE A 109 33.21 -4.05 -1.15
CA PHE A 109 33.68 -2.68 -1.01
C PHE A 109 32.53 -1.66 -0.98
N CYS A 110 32.37 -0.98 0.15
CA CYS A 110 31.43 0.12 0.33
C CYS A 110 32.13 1.48 0.22
N ILE A 111 31.63 2.37 -0.63
CA ILE A 111 32.17 3.74 -0.77
C ILE A 111 32.18 4.58 0.52
N VAL A 112 31.40 4.21 1.54
CA VAL A 112 31.33 4.91 2.83
C VAL A 112 32.15 4.20 3.91
N HIS A 113 32.14 2.87 3.90
CA HIS A 113 32.70 2.06 4.99
C HIS A 113 33.93 1.23 4.57
N SER A 114 34.42 1.44 3.35
CA SER A 114 35.51 0.68 2.71
C SER A 114 35.21 -0.83 2.70
N ASP A 115 36.18 -1.67 3.06
CA ASP A 115 36.02 -3.12 3.15
C ASP A 115 34.96 -3.52 4.19
N VAL A 116 33.91 -4.18 3.70
CA VAL A 116 32.80 -4.70 4.49
C VAL A 116 32.34 -6.04 3.92
N GLU A 117 32.01 -6.99 4.79
CA GLU A 117 31.39 -8.23 4.33
C GLU A 117 29.96 -7.94 3.85
N GLY A 118 29.75 -8.08 2.54
CA GLY A 118 28.49 -7.80 1.88
C GLY A 118 27.41 -8.81 2.25
N ILE A 119 26.22 -8.31 2.58
CA ILE A 119 25.04 -9.16 2.70
C ILE A 119 24.38 -9.31 1.33
N TRP A 120 24.09 -10.55 0.96
CA TRP A 120 23.41 -10.86 -0.30
C TRP A 120 21.92 -10.55 -0.20
N ASP A 121 21.42 -9.78 -1.16
CA ASP A 121 20.01 -9.41 -1.33
C ASP A 121 19.57 -9.80 -2.74
N LEU A 122 18.33 -10.26 -2.89
CA LEU A 122 17.73 -10.51 -4.20
C LEU A 122 16.69 -9.43 -4.45
N ARG A 123 16.89 -8.62 -5.48
CA ARG A 123 15.99 -7.50 -5.77
C ARG A 123 15.88 -7.27 -7.26
N ILE A 124 14.68 -6.99 -7.74
CA ILE A 124 14.50 -6.64 -9.16
C ILE A 124 14.09 -5.17 -9.22
N LYS A 125 14.72 -4.42 -10.12
CA LYS A 125 14.30 -3.09 -10.49
C LYS A 125 13.99 -3.08 -11.98
N ALA A 126 12.73 -2.81 -12.31
CA ALA A 126 12.28 -2.87 -13.70
C ALA A 126 11.49 -1.61 -14.05
N ARG A 127 11.46 -1.28 -15.34
CA ARG A 127 10.60 -0.24 -15.89
C ARG A 127 9.30 -0.87 -16.36
N PHE A 128 8.21 -0.24 -15.98
CA PHE A 128 6.86 -0.66 -16.36
C PHE A 128 6.15 0.45 -17.11
N ASP A 129 5.37 0.03 -18.10
CA ASP A 129 4.60 0.90 -18.97
C ASP A 129 3.21 0.29 -19.19
N ASN A 130 2.16 1.03 -18.84
CA ASN A 130 0.77 0.65 -19.09
C ASN A 130 0.12 1.44 -20.24
N GLY A 131 0.92 2.11 -21.07
CA GLY A 131 0.48 3.01 -22.13
C GLY A 131 -0.04 4.37 -21.67
N ARG A 132 -0.32 4.57 -20.37
CA ARG A 132 -0.76 5.87 -19.81
C ARG A 132 0.33 6.53 -18.96
N GLU A 133 1.02 5.74 -18.15
CA GLU A 133 2.10 6.17 -17.28
C GLU A 133 3.25 5.16 -17.28
N ARG A 134 4.44 5.67 -16.97
CA ARG A 134 5.65 4.87 -16.81
C ARG A 134 6.16 4.99 -15.39
N CYS A 135 6.27 3.86 -14.70
CA CYS A 135 6.77 3.80 -13.33
C CYS A 135 7.95 2.83 -13.21
N THR A 136 8.72 3.00 -12.14
CA THR A 136 9.83 2.10 -11.82
C THR A 136 9.36 1.10 -10.77
N LEU A 137 9.25 -0.16 -11.16
CA LEU A 137 8.89 -1.25 -10.26
C LEU A 137 10.10 -1.66 -9.44
N ILE A 138 9.85 -1.93 -8.17
CA ILE A 138 10.84 -2.43 -7.23
C ILE A 138 10.29 -3.67 -6.55
N PHE A 139 10.91 -4.81 -6.82
CA PHE A 139 10.56 -6.11 -6.26
C PHE A 139 11.52 -6.43 -5.13
N LYS A 140 11.00 -6.66 -3.92
CA LYS A 140 11.79 -7.18 -2.80
C LYS A 140 12.11 -8.67 -3.01
N LYS A 141 12.97 -9.24 -2.15
CA LYS A 141 13.39 -10.64 -2.15
C LYS A 141 12.26 -11.61 -2.49
N GLU A 142 11.17 -11.57 -1.73
CA GLU A 142 10.06 -12.54 -1.88
C GLU A 142 9.47 -12.55 -3.30
N ILE A 143 9.22 -11.37 -3.87
CA ILE A 143 8.65 -11.27 -5.22
C ILE A 143 9.71 -11.53 -6.28
N ALA A 144 10.96 -11.14 -6.04
CA ALA A 144 12.07 -11.46 -6.93
C ALA A 144 12.29 -12.98 -7.06
N GLU A 145 12.22 -13.71 -5.94
CA GLU A 145 12.30 -15.17 -5.89
C GLU A 145 11.13 -15.80 -6.65
N LYS A 146 9.91 -15.28 -6.47
CA LYS A 146 8.70 -15.72 -7.21
C LYS A 146 8.82 -15.50 -8.73
N CYS A 147 9.29 -14.34 -9.16
CA CYS A 147 9.48 -14.00 -10.58
C CYS A 147 10.55 -14.87 -11.24
N ALA A 148 11.69 -15.04 -10.56
CA ALA A 148 12.81 -15.81 -11.09
C ALA A 148 12.64 -17.32 -10.92
N LYS A 149 11.67 -17.75 -10.08
CA LYS A 149 11.47 -19.14 -9.62
C LYS A 149 12.78 -19.76 -9.13
N ILE A 150 13.51 -19.00 -8.30
CA ILE A 150 14.73 -19.43 -7.63
C ILE A 150 14.75 -18.81 -6.23
N THR A 151 15.40 -19.49 -5.30
CA THR A 151 15.72 -18.95 -3.98
C THR A 151 16.98 -18.10 -4.02
N LEU A 152 17.18 -17.25 -3.01
CA LEU A 152 18.43 -16.48 -2.82
C LEU A 152 19.66 -17.39 -2.80
N GLU A 153 19.57 -18.60 -2.22
CA GLU A 153 20.68 -19.54 -2.17
C GLU A 153 21.00 -20.13 -3.55
N GLU A 154 19.99 -20.44 -4.35
CA GLU A 154 20.19 -20.86 -5.73
C GLU A 154 20.74 -19.73 -6.59
N ALA A 155 20.25 -18.49 -6.39
CA ALA A 155 20.78 -17.31 -7.05
C ALA A 155 22.30 -17.17 -6.80
N LYS A 156 22.75 -17.40 -5.56
CA LYS A 156 24.19 -17.42 -5.21
C LYS A 156 24.96 -18.51 -5.97
N LYS A 157 24.35 -19.69 -6.18
CA LYS A 157 24.99 -20.81 -6.91
C LYS A 157 25.16 -20.50 -8.39
N ILE A 158 24.12 -19.94 -9.02
CA ILE A 158 24.15 -19.62 -10.47
C ILE A 158 24.85 -18.28 -10.78
N ARG A 159 25.22 -17.52 -9.73
CA ARG A 159 25.86 -16.19 -9.80
C ARG A 159 24.93 -15.08 -10.32
N GLU A 160 25.42 -13.85 -10.19
CA GLU A 160 24.67 -12.61 -10.45
C GLU A 160 24.21 -12.50 -11.91
N GLU A 161 25.12 -12.77 -12.86
CA GLU A 161 24.85 -12.67 -14.29
C GLU A 161 23.76 -13.64 -14.77
N ALA A 162 23.83 -14.92 -14.39
CA ALA A 162 22.84 -15.91 -14.79
C ALA A 162 21.48 -15.66 -14.12
N THR A 163 21.49 -15.21 -12.87
CA THR A 163 20.28 -14.78 -12.16
C THR A 163 19.59 -13.64 -12.91
N LEU A 164 20.35 -12.61 -13.30
CA LEU A 164 19.83 -11.47 -14.05
C LEU A 164 19.32 -11.87 -15.43
N ALA A 165 20.04 -12.73 -16.15
CA ALA A 165 19.60 -13.25 -17.46
C ALA A 165 18.28 -14.01 -17.35
N ARG A 166 18.11 -14.84 -16.31
CA ARG A 166 16.87 -15.58 -16.03
C ARG A 166 15.71 -14.63 -15.73
N ILE A 167 15.95 -13.60 -14.91
CA ILE A 167 14.96 -12.55 -14.61
C ILE A 167 14.57 -11.79 -15.88
N ARG A 168 15.53 -11.44 -16.73
CA ARG A 168 15.29 -10.81 -18.03
C ARG A 168 14.41 -11.67 -18.93
N GLY A 169 14.71 -12.97 -19.07
CA GLY A 169 13.88 -13.88 -19.87
C GLY A 169 12.47 -14.09 -19.31
N ALA A 170 12.30 -14.03 -17.98
CA ALA A 170 11.01 -14.23 -17.33
C ALA A 170 10.09 -13.01 -17.43
N LEU A 171 10.64 -11.79 -17.31
CA LEU A 171 9.86 -10.57 -17.15
C LEU A 171 9.86 -9.65 -18.37
N LEU A 172 10.96 -9.57 -19.12
CA LEU A 172 11.13 -8.56 -20.15
C LEU A 172 10.17 -8.80 -21.33
N GLY A 173 9.45 -7.75 -21.75
CA GLY A 173 8.57 -7.80 -22.92
C GLY A 173 7.23 -8.50 -22.69
N LYS A 174 6.96 -8.98 -21.47
CA LYS A 174 5.68 -9.61 -21.12
C LYS A 174 4.76 -8.65 -20.38
N LYS A 175 3.46 -8.98 -20.43
CA LYS A 175 2.40 -8.25 -19.74
C LYS A 175 2.13 -8.86 -18.38
N PHE A 176 2.02 -8.00 -17.38
CA PHE A 176 1.75 -8.39 -16.01
C PHE A 176 0.73 -7.46 -15.35
N GLU A 177 -0.06 -8.05 -14.46
CA GLU A 177 -0.83 -7.37 -13.44
C GLU A 177 0.01 -7.33 -12.16
N ILE A 178 0.18 -6.13 -11.62
CA ILE A 178 1.12 -5.84 -10.54
C ILE A 178 0.38 -5.10 -9.46
N ALA A 179 0.33 -5.68 -8.26
CA ALA A 179 -0.23 -5.05 -7.08
C ALA A 179 0.90 -4.53 -6.20
N GLY A 180 0.75 -3.32 -5.67
CA GLY A 180 1.80 -2.72 -4.85
C GLY A 180 1.50 -1.30 -4.44
N VAL A 181 2.55 -0.62 -3.98
CA VAL A 181 2.42 0.69 -3.31
C VAL A 181 3.25 1.70 -4.07
N LYS A 182 2.63 2.83 -4.45
CA LYS A 182 3.35 3.93 -5.10
C LYS A 182 4.14 4.70 -4.06
N LEU A 183 5.47 4.71 -4.19
CA LEU A 183 6.38 5.47 -3.33
C LEU A 183 6.60 6.88 -3.90
N LYS A 184 6.93 7.82 -3.00
CA LYS A 184 7.33 9.18 -3.40
C LYS A 184 8.53 9.12 -4.36
N GLY A 185 8.44 9.81 -5.50
CA GLY A 185 9.48 9.83 -6.53
C GLY A 185 9.29 8.87 -7.72
N GLY A 186 8.08 8.35 -7.95
CA GLY A 186 7.74 7.56 -9.15
C GLY A 186 8.18 6.09 -9.11
N ASN A 187 8.61 5.63 -7.93
CA ASN A 187 8.89 4.24 -7.65
C ASN A 187 7.61 3.51 -7.21
N PHE A 188 7.52 2.23 -7.53
CA PHE A 188 6.37 1.40 -7.20
C PHE A 188 6.87 0.12 -6.54
N LEU A 189 6.53 -0.06 -5.28
CA LEU A 189 6.93 -1.23 -4.51
C LEU A 189 5.95 -2.37 -4.80
N VAL A 190 6.43 -3.40 -5.49
CA VAL A 190 5.59 -4.55 -5.87
C VAL A 190 5.39 -5.47 -4.67
N LYS A 191 4.12 -5.80 -4.41
CA LYS A 191 3.66 -6.73 -3.37
C LYS A 191 3.13 -8.02 -3.99
N ASP A 192 2.55 -7.99 -5.19
CA ASP A 192 2.17 -9.18 -5.96
C ASP A 192 2.32 -8.93 -7.48
N ILE A 193 2.53 -10.01 -8.23
CA ILE A 193 2.67 -9.98 -9.70
C ILE A 193 2.07 -11.24 -10.33
N ARG A 194 1.34 -11.06 -11.43
CA ARG A 194 0.66 -12.11 -12.19
C ARG A 194 0.81 -11.86 -13.69
N GLU A 195 1.15 -12.90 -14.44
CA GLU A 195 1.23 -12.84 -15.91
C GLU A 195 -0.19 -12.84 -16.49
N VAL A 196 -0.45 -11.98 -17.48
CA VAL A 196 -1.76 -11.78 -18.14
C VAL A 196 -1.66 -11.79 -19.65
#